data_AF-A0A7W1JB34-F1
#
_entry.id   AF-A0A7W1JB34-F1
#
_cell.length_a   1.000
_cell.length_b   1.000
_cell.length_c   1.000
_cell.angle_alpha   90.00
_cell.angle_beta   90.00
_cell.angle_gamma   90.00
#
_symmetry.space_group_name_H-M   'P 1'
#
loop_
_entity.id
_entity.type
_entity.pdbx_description
1 polymer ?
#
loop_
_entity_poly.entity_id
_entity_poly.type
_entity_poly.pdbx_seq_one_letter_code
_entity_poly.pdbx_strand_id
1 'polypeptide(L)'
;MVTTYWDMACSMVNHGAIDEEMFNDANAEHVFIYAKIAPFIEEMRAIRGPRYLPHLEKLVMRLPDAEQRLESMRQKSRKMAAMRAEAKAGAGTSAEAG
;
A
#
# COMPACT_ATOMS: atom_id res chain seq x y z
N MET A 1 4.34 1.74 13.30
CA MET A 1 3.31 1.97 12.26
C MET A 1 3.72 1.23 11.00
N VAL A 2 2.78 0.65 10.26
CA VAL A 2 3.05 -0.16 9.06
C VAL A 2 3.75 0.65 7.94
N THR A 3 3.34 1.90 7.72
CA THR A 3 3.91 2.75 6.66
C THR A 3 5.38 3.10 6.90
N THR A 4 5.72 3.55 8.11
CA THR A 4 7.10 3.91 8.47
C THR A 4 8.03 2.70 8.56
N TYR A 5 7.48 1.51 8.86
CA TYR A 5 8.22 0.25 8.76
C TYR A 5 8.63 -0.03 7.30
N TRP A 6 7.69 0.09 6.36
CA TRP A 6 7.98 -0.14 4.96
C TRP A 6 8.92 0.90 4.36
N ASP A 7 8.83 2.16 4.78
CA ASP A 7 9.79 3.19 4.37
C ASP A 7 11.21 2.85 4.83
N MET A 8 11.38 2.40 6.08
CA MET A 8 12.67 1.92 6.59
C MET A 8 13.16 0.70 5.81
N ALA A 9 12.33 -0.31 5.55
CA ALA A 9 12.74 -1.49 4.78
C ALA A 9 13.16 -1.11 3.35
N CYS A 10 12.40 -0.24 2.69
CA CYS A 10 12.75 0.27 1.35
C CYS A 10 14.02 1.12 1.37
N SER A 11 14.40 1.72 2.51
CA SER A 11 15.67 2.45 2.63
C SER A 11 16.87 1.49 2.52
N MET A 12 16.78 0.30 3.12
CA MET A 12 17.84 -0.71 3.03
C MET A 12 18.06 -1.16 1.57
N VAL A 13 16.97 -1.35 0.82
CA VAL A 13 17.04 -1.69 -0.62
C VAL A 13 17.61 -0.53 -1.43
N ASN A 14 17.10 0.68 -1.21
CA ASN A 14 17.56 1.88 -1.94
C ASN A 14 19.04 2.21 -1.71
N HIS A 15 19.60 1.78 -0.58
CA HIS A 15 21.02 1.94 -0.23
C HIS A 15 21.88 0.71 -0.57
N GLY A 16 21.29 -0.34 -1.16
CA GLY A 16 22.01 -1.54 -1.60
C GLY A 16 22.38 -2.52 -0.48
N ALA A 17 21.80 -2.37 0.72
CA ALA A 17 21.99 -3.33 1.81
C ALA A 17 21.17 -4.62 1.60
N ILE A 18 20.08 -4.54 0.82
CA ILE A 18 19.26 -5.68 0.40
C ILE A 18 19.13 -5.62 -1.11
N ASP A 19 19.34 -6.75 -1.79
CA ASP A 19 19.13 -6.87 -3.23
C ASP A 19 17.64 -6.64 -3.59
N GLU A 20 17.40 -5.83 -4.63
CA GLU A 20 16.04 -5.42 -4.99
C GLU A 20 15.21 -6.56 -5.58
N GLU A 21 15.82 -7.46 -6.37
CA GLU A 21 15.13 -8.62 -6.93
C GLU A 21 14.72 -9.58 -5.82
N MET A 22 15.67 -9.94 -4.94
CA MET A 22 15.40 -10.77 -3.76
C MET A 22 14.33 -10.17 -2.84
N PHE A 23 14.36 -8.85 -2.63
CA PHE A 23 13.36 -8.16 -1.81
C PHE A 23 11.94 -8.29 -2.40
N ASN A 24 11.83 -8.12 -3.73
CA ASN A 24 10.56 -8.21 -4.44
C ASN A 24 10.04 -9.67 -4.55
N ASP A 25 10.94 -10.65 -4.65
CA ASP A 25 10.61 -12.08 -4.62
C ASP A 25 10.05 -12.51 -3.26
N ALA A 26 10.60 -11.95 -2.17
CA ALA A 26 10.15 -12.27 -0.83
C ALA A 26 8.72 -11.79 -0.55
N ASN A 27 8.34 -10.60 -1.03
CA ASN A 27 6.98 -10.06 -0.94
C ASN A 27 6.78 -8.81 -1.82
N ALA A 28 5.51 -8.47 -2.09
CA ALA A 28 5.12 -7.24 -2.78
C ALA A 28 4.26 -6.31 -1.91
N GLU A 29 4.28 -6.46 -0.58
CA GLU A 29 3.40 -5.73 0.32
C GLU A 29 3.68 -4.22 0.32
N HIS A 30 4.94 -3.82 0.19
CA HIS A 30 5.34 -2.41 0.08
C HIS A 30 4.61 -1.69 -1.07
N VAL A 31 4.42 -2.36 -2.22
CA VAL A 31 3.65 -1.82 -3.36
C VAL A 31 2.19 -1.62 -2.99
N PHE A 32 1.58 -2.59 -2.29
CA PHE A 32 0.18 -2.49 -1.86
C PHE A 32 -0.04 -1.38 -0.82
N ILE A 33 0.88 -1.24 0.12
CA ILE A 33 0.85 -0.16 1.11
C ILE A 33 0.99 1.19 0.42
N TYR A 34 1.95 1.35 -0.49
CA TYR A 34 2.10 2.59 -1.24
C TYR A 34 0.87 2.89 -2.11
N ALA A 35 0.26 1.89 -2.76
CA ALA A 35 -0.95 2.08 -3.57
C ALA A 35 -2.12 2.71 -2.81
N LYS A 36 -2.24 2.43 -1.51
CA LYS A 36 -3.25 3.01 -0.62
C LYS A 36 -2.92 4.44 -0.17
N ILE A 37 -1.64 4.75 0.03
CA ILE A 37 -1.19 6.05 0.54
C ILE A 37 -0.99 7.05 -0.59
N ALA A 38 -0.52 6.62 -1.77
CA ALA A 38 -0.17 7.46 -2.91
C ALA A 38 -1.24 8.51 -3.27
N PRO A 39 -2.57 8.22 -3.26
CA PRO A 39 -3.59 9.24 -3.53
C PRO A 39 -3.63 10.40 -2.52
N PHE A 40 -3.09 10.18 -1.31
CA PHE A 40 -3.12 11.12 -0.18
C PHE A 40 -1.71 11.52 0.28
N ILE A 41 -0.66 11.20 -0.48
CA ILE A 41 0.72 11.35 -0.01
C ILE A 41 1.07 12.82 0.27
N GLU A 42 0.56 13.75 -0.54
CA GLU A 42 0.78 15.19 -0.37
C GLU A 42 0.06 15.74 0.88
N GLU A 43 -1.18 15.31 1.13
CA GLU A 43 -1.89 15.64 2.37
C GLU A 43 -1.16 15.08 3.59
N MET A 44 -0.66 13.85 3.50
CA MET A 44 0.14 13.24 4.55
C MET A 44 1.45 13.99 4.78
N ARG A 45 2.11 14.49 3.74
CA ARG A 45 3.33 15.32 3.85
C ARG A 45 3.04 16.69 4.46
N ALA A 46 1.88 17.29 4.19
CA ALA A 46 1.47 18.53 4.85
C ALA A 46 1.31 18.35 6.37
N ILE A 47 0.85 17.18 6.82
CA ILE A 47 0.60 16.89 8.25
C ILE A 47 1.85 16.32 8.96
N ARG A 48 2.57 15.41 8.30
CA ARG A 48 3.70 14.65 8.90
C ARG A 48 5.07 15.23 8.58
N GLY A 49 5.15 16.16 7.63
CA GLY A 49 6.37 16.75 7.13
C GLY A 49 6.72 16.31 5.70
N PRO A 50 7.49 17.13 4.96
CA PRO A 50 7.72 16.95 3.52
C PRO A 50 8.48 15.66 3.17
N ARG A 51 9.21 15.09 4.14
CA ARG A 51 9.96 13.83 3.98
C ARG A 51 9.19 12.62 4.51
N TYR A 52 7.86 12.62 4.42
CA TYR A 52 7.08 11.44 4.77
C TYR A 52 7.14 10.40 3.64
N LEU A 53 7.65 9.20 3.98
CA LEU A 53 7.75 7.99 3.15
C LEU A 53 8.58 8.10 1.84
N PRO A 54 9.76 8.75 1.84
CA PRO A 54 10.53 9.00 0.61
C PRO A 54 11.13 7.72 0.01
N HIS A 55 11.55 6.75 0.84
CA HIS A 55 12.18 5.53 0.36
C HIS A 55 11.16 4.54 -0.16
N LEU A 56 9.99 4.47 0.48
CA LEU A 56 8.86 3.68 0.01
C LEU A 56 8.40 4.14 -1.38
N GLU A 57 8.15 5.44 -1.56
CA GLU A 57 7.80 6.00 -2.86
C GLU A 57 8.89 5.71 -3.89
N LYS A 58 10.15 6.03 -3.56
CA LYS A 58 11.27 5.86 -4.49
C LYS A 58 11.40 4.42 -4.99
N LEU A 59 11.31 3.43 -4.10
CA LEU A 59 11.45 2.03 -4.49
C LEU A 59 10.28 1.57 -5.36
N VAL A 60 9.04 1.90 -4.96
CA VAL A 60 7.86 1.49 -5.73
C VAL A 60 7.83 2.12 -7.11
N MET A 61 8.22 3.40 -7.24
CA MET A 61 8.26 4.10 -8.53
C MET A 61 9.40 3.66 -9.46
N ARG A 62 10.38 2.88 -8.96
CA ARG A 62 11.43 2.26 -9.78
C ARG A 62 11.01 0.96 -10.43
N LEU A 63 9.94 0.33 -9.95
CA LEU A 63 9.48 -0.95 -10.49
C LEU A 63 9.05 -0.81 -11.96
N PRO A 64 9.29 -1.83 -12.79
CA PRO A 64 8.69 -1.90 -14.11
C PRO A 64 7.15 -1.84 -13.99
N ASP A 65 6.55 -0.96 -14.78
CA ASP A 65 5.10 -0.74 -14.83
C ASP A 65 4.48 -0.32 -13.48
N ALA A 66 5.20 0.45 -12.67
CA ALA A 66 4.77 0.91 -11.36
C ALA A 66 3.32 1.42 -11.35
N GLU A 67 2.94 2.31 -12.26
CA GLU A 67 1.58 2.86 -12.35
C GLU A 67 0.51 1.79 -12.58
N GLN A 68 0.77 0.83 -13.48
CA GLN A 68 -0.17 -0.26 -13.75
C GLN A 68 -0.33 -1.18 -12.53
N ARG A 69 0.78 -1.47 -11.82
CA ARG A 69 0.76 -2.24 -10.58
C ARG A 69 -0.04 -1.52 -9.50
N LEU A 70 0.17 -0.22 -9.33
CA LEU A 70 -0.55 0.61 -8.36
C LEU A 70 -2.05 0.62 -8.66
N GLU A 71 -2.45 0.83 -9.92
CA GLU A 71 -3.86 0.83 -10.30
C GLU A 71 -4.51 -0.54 -10.10
N SER A 72 -3.83 -1.64 -10.47
CA SER A 72 -4.32 -2.99 -10.22
C SER A 72 -4.57 -3.24 -8.72
N MET A 73 -3.66 -2.78 -7.86
CA MET A 73 -3.81 -2.90 -6.41
C MET A 73 -4.96 -2.05 -5.86
N ARG A 74 -5.14 -0.82 -6.37
CA ARG A 74 -6.26 0.04 -6.00
C ARG A 74 -7.60 -0.60 -6.40
N GLN A 75 -7.69 -1.17 -7.61
CA GLN A 75 -8.88 -1.90 -8.06
C GLN A 75 -9.22 -3.08 -7.15
N LYS A 76 -8.22 -3.90 -6.81
CA LYS A 76 -8.41 -5.03 -5.89
C LYS A 76 -8.87 -4.56 -4.51
N SER A 77 -8.29 -3.47 -3.99
CA SER A 77 -8.71 -2.90 -2.70
C SER A 77 -10.15 -2.39 -2.73
N ARG A 78 -10.58 -1.74 -3.82
CA ARG A 78 -11.97 -1.29 -4.00
C ARG A 78 -12.95 -2.47 -4.05
N LYS A 79 -12.62 -3.52 -4.81
CA LYS A 79 -13.44 -4.74 -4.88
C LYS A 79 -13.57 -5.42 -3.51
N MET A 80 -12.46 -5.55 -2.78
CA MET A 80 -12.47 -6.15 -1.44
C MET A 80 -13.26 -5.31 -0.42
N ALA A 81 -13.20 -3.98 -0.53
CA ALA A 81 -14.00 -3.08 0.30
C ALA A 81 -15.51 -3.25 0.02
N ALA A 82 -15.89 -3.34 -1.26
CA ALA A 82 -17.28 -3.60 -1.67
C ALA A 82 -17.80 -4.94 -1.13
N MET A 83 -17.05 -6.03 -1.33
CA MET A 83 -17.42 -7.36 -0.81
C MET A 83 -17.56 -7.37 0.72
N ARG A 84 -16.67 -6.66 1.44
CA ARG A 84 -16.78 -6.54 2.90
C ARG A 84 -18.01 -5.74 3.34
N ALA A 85 -18.38 -4.70 2.59
CA ALA A 85 -19.58 -3.93 2.88
C ALA A 85 -20.85 -4.77 2.65
N GLU A 86 -20.90 -5.54 1.56
CA GLU A 86 -22.00 -6.47 1.25
C GLU A 86 -22.14 -7.56 2.32
N ALA A 87 -21.03 -8.19 2.72
CA ALA A 87 -21.03 -9.21 3.78
C ALA A 87 -21.52 -8.64 5.12
N LYS A 88 -21.11 -7.41 5.46
CA LYS A 88 -21.56 -6.73 6.68
C LYS A 88 -23.06 -6.38 6.62
N ALA A 89 -23.56 -5.97 5.46
CA ALA A 89 -24.98 -5.69 5.25
C ALA A 89 -25.82 -6.97 5.36
N GLY A 90 -25.38 -8.07 4.73
CA GLY A 90 -26.04 -9.37 4.81
C GLY A 90 -26.08 -9.96 6.23
N ALA A 91 -24.99 -9.82 6.99
CA ALA A 91 -24.93 -10.24 8.38
C ALA A 91 -25.84 -9.40 9.32
N GLY A 92 -26.05 -8.12 9.00
CA GLY A 92 -26.99 -7.26 9.73
C GLY A 92 -28.46 -7.67 9.53
N THR A 93 -28.84 -8.00 8.30
CA THR A 93 -30.21 -8.47 7.99
C THR A 93 -30.58 -9.82 8.60
N SER A 94 -29.61 -10.71 8.86
CA SER A 94 -29.89 -11.98 9.57
C SER A 94 -29.99 -11.85 11.09
N ALA A 95 -29.47 -10.75 11.68
CA ALA A 95 -29.51 -10.52 13.12
C ALA A 95 -30.80 -9.84 13.62
N GLU A 96 -31.54 -9.14 12.74
CA GLU A 96 -32.81 -8.48 13.08
C GLU A 96 -34.06 -9.37 12.86
N ALA A 97 -33.89 -10.58 12.33
CA ALA A 97 -34.97 -11.51 11.99
C ALA A 97 -35.17 -12.65 13.01
N GLY A 98 -34.54 -12.57 14.19
CA GLY A 98 -34.57 -13.59 15.26
C GLY A 98 -35.22 -13.13 16.55
#